data_AF-A0A9Q0NV17-F1
#
_entry.id   AF-A0A9Q0NV17-F1
#
_cell.length_a   1.000
_cell.length_b   1.000
_cell.length_c   1.000
_cell.angle_alpha   90.00
_cell.angle_beta   90.00
_cell.angle_gamma   90.00
#
_symmetry.space_group_name_H-M   'P 1'
#
loop_
_entity.id
_entity.type
_entity.pdbx_description
1 polymer ?
#
loop_
_entity_poly.entity_id
_entity_poly.type
_entity_poly.pdbx_seq_one_letter_code
_entity_poly.pdbx_strand_id
1 'polypeptide(L)'
;MRKRHEAVQCLLNITALVTSEPIALSYSLSLSSGEIVKVRASRMIRWDRKSSRFYTQKPDKAGGPKARLEYATCLSEAIAGGVLWDKEVNINALCELIKFAVLVNFNEEAVQFLMKSKNLQIFEEDEEFLSAAFP
;
A
#
# COMPACT_ATOMS: atom_id res chain seq x y z
N MET A 1 7.30 18.10 8.36
CA MET A 1 5.93 18.08 8.90
C MET A 1 4.88 18.07 7.78
N ARG A 2 4.50 19.20 7.16
CA ARG A 2 3.39 19.30 6.18
C ARG A 2 3.38 18.20 5.10
N LYS A 3 4.52 17.95 4.44
CA LYS A 3 4.64 16.90 3.41
C LYS A 3 4.39 15.47 3.92
N ARG A 4 4.71 15.16 5.19
CA ARG A 4 4.43 13.83 5.77
C ARG A 4 2.94 13.69 6.05
N HIS A 5 2.32 14.71 6.65
CA HIS A 5 0.88 14.72 6.93
C HIS A 5 0.06 14.66 5.64
N GLU A 6 0.42 15.45 4.62
CA GLU A 6 -0.20 15.37 3.28
C GLU A 6 -0.10 13.95 2.69
N ALA A 7 1.05 13.29 2.82
CA ALA A 7 1.27 11.93 2.34
C ALA A 7 0.44 10.89 3.13
N VAL A 8 0.24 11.07 4.44
CA VAL A 8 -0.61 10.17 5.24
C VAL A 8 -2.09 10.46 5.01
N GLN A 9 -2.48 11.72 4.78
CA GLN A 9 -3.86 12.13 4.57
C GLN A 9 -4.48 11.46 3.34
N CYS A 10 -3.69 11.13 2.32
CA CYS A 10 -4.20 10.36 1.19
C CYS A 10 -4.62 8.92 1.57
N LEU A 11 -4.02 8.32 2.61
CA LEU A 11 -4.47 7.05 3.17
C LEU A 11 -5.73 7.19 4.01
N LEU A 12 -5.82 8.26 4.83
CA LEU A 12 -7.01 8.53 5.66
C LEU A 12 -8.28 8.73 4.82
N ASN A 13 -8.12 9.27 3.61
CA ASN A 13 -9.23 9.54 2.69
C ASN A 13 -9.57 8.35 1.77
N ILE A 14 -8.98 7.17 1.97
CA ILE A 14 -9.24 6.01 1.12
C ILE A 14 -10.66 5.49 1.33
N THR A 15 -11.34 5.22 0.21
CA THR A 15 -12.49 4.31 0.18
C THR A 15 -12.03 2.92 -0.25
N ALA A 16 -12.11 1.94 0.66
CA ALA A 16 -11.76 0.56 0.37
C ALA A 16 -12.93 -0.17 -0.30
N LEU A 17 -12.66 -0.77 -1.46
CA LEU A 17 -13.62 -1.54 -2.26
C LEU A 17 -13.13 -2.98 -2.36
N VAL A 18 -13.84 -3.88 -1.70
CA VAL A 18 -13.49 -5.30 -1.64
C VAL A 18 -14.21 -6.06 -2.73
N THR A 19 -13.47 -6.88 -3.47
CA THR A 19 -13.98 -7.70 -4.58
C THR A 19 -13.75 -9.20 -4.31
N SER A 20 -14.63 -10.04 -4.85
CA SER A 20 -14.49 -11.51 -4.78
C SER A 20 -13.48 -12.04 -5.80
N GLU A 21 -13.41 -11.41 -6.97
CA GLU A 21 -12.54 -11.79 -8.08
C GLU A 21 -11.30 -10.88 -8.17
N PRO A 22 -10.18 -11.36 -8.74
CA PRO A 22 -9.02 -10.52 -9.02
C PRO A 22 -9.35 -9.37 -9.97
N ILE A 23 -8.61 -8.26 -9.83
CA ILE A 23 -8.79 -7.07 -10.66
C ILE A 23 -8.13 -7.31 -12.01
N ALA A 24 -8.95 -7.52 -13.03
CA ALA A 24 -8.49 -7.61 -14.41
C ALA A 24 -8.09 -6.23 -14.95
N LEU A 25 -6.90 -6.15 -15.53
CA LEU A 25 -6.33 -4.93 -16.10
C LEU A 25 -6.00 -5.18 -17.57
N SER A 26 -6.39 -4.24 -18.43
CA SER A 26 -5.96 -4.21 -19.82
C SER A 26 -5.41 -2.83 -20.15
N TYR A 27 -4.15 -2.80 -20.57
CA TYR A 27 -3.47 -1.59 -21.01
C TYR A 27 -3.16 -1.73 -22.50
N SER A 28 -3.30 -0.63 -23.23
CA SER A 28 -2.86 -0.52 -24.61
C SER A 28 -1.81 0.58 -24.67
N LEU A 29 -0.60 0.26 -25.13
CA LEU A 29 0.50 1.19 -25.23
C LEU A 29 0.82 1.42 -26.70
N SER A 30 0.65 2.65 -27.16
CA SER A 30 1.04 3.05 -28.52
C SER A 30 2.51 3.38 -28.52
N LEU A 31 3.29 2.64 -29.31
CA LEU A 31 4.72 2.88 -29.49
C LEU A 31 4.93 3.99 -30.52
N SER A 32 6.11 4.62 -30.49
CA SER A 32 6.48 5.64 -31.49
C SER A 32 6.52 5.10 -32.92
N SER A 33 6.63 3.78 -33.10
CA SER A 33 6.52 3.08 -34.38
C SER A 33 5.09 3.03 -34.94
N GLY A 34 4.08 3.42 -34.16
CA GLY A 34 2.66 3.25 -34.49
C GLY A 34 2.08 1.88 -34.11
N GLU A 35 2.91 0.96 -33.62
CA GLU A 35 2.45 -0.33 -33.09
C GLU A 35 1.69 -0.13 -31.76
N ILE A 36 0.61 -0.89 -31.56
CA ILE A 36 -0.15 -0.90 -30.31
C ILE A 36 0.06 -2.24 -29.59
N VAL A 37 0.72 -2.20 -28.44
CA VAL A 37 0.91 -3.37 -27.58
C VAL A 37 -0.23 -3.44 -26.57
N LYS A 38 -0.98 -4.55 -26.57
CA LYS A 38 -2.02 -4.84 -25.58
C LYS A 38 -1.48 -5.77 -24.50
N VAL A 39 -1.45 -5.29 -23.26
CA VAL A 39 -1.06 -6.08 -22.08
C VAL A 39 -2.29 -6.35 -21.24
N ARG A 40 -2.53 -7.62 -20.92
CA ARG A 40 -3.52 -8.04 -19.92
C ARG A 40 -2.78 -8.49 -18.66
N ALA A 41 -3.22 -8.01 -17.51
CA ALA A 41 -2.68 -8.40 -16.22
C ALA A 41 -3.83 -8.64 -15.24
N SER A 42 -3.60 -9.48 -14.23
CA SER A 42 -4.50 -9.66 -13.10
C SER A 42 -3.77 -9.19 -11.84
N ARG A 43 -4.43 -8.39 -11.00
CA ARG A 43 -3.85 -7.91 -9.74
C ARG A 43 -4.82 -8.14 -8.58
N MET A 44 -4.27 -8.47 -7.41
CA MET A 44 -5.07 -8.60 -6.19
C MET A 44 -5.46 -7.23 -5.63
N ILE A 45 -4.60 -6.22 -5.82
CA ILE A 45 -4.74 -4.91 -5.19
C ILE A 45 -4.41 -3.82 -6.20
N ARG A 46 -5.20 -2.74 -6.17
CA ARG A 46 -4.97 -1.53 -6.95
C ARG A 46 -5.44 -0.31 -6.17
N TRP A 47 -4.60 0.72 -6.10
CA TRP A 47 -5.01 2.03 -5.60
C TRP A 47 -5.11 3.03 -6.75
N ASP A 48 -6.30 3.61 -6.94
CA ASP A 48 -6.48 4.81 -7.75
C ASP A 48 -6.44 6.04 -6.85
N ARG A 49 -5.29 6.69 -6.80
CA ARG A 49 -5.06 7.89 -5.98
C ARG A 49 -5.95 9.07 -6.39
N LYS A 50 -6.28 9.21 -7.68
CA LYS A 50 -7.08 10.36 -8.14
C LYS A 50 -8.51 10.32 -7.60
N SER A 51 -9.07 9.12 -7.45
CA SER A 51 -10.40 8.94 -6.88
C SER A 51 -10.39 8.46 -5.43
N SER A 52 -9.22 8.39 -4.79
CA SER A 52 -9.01 7.83 -3.45
C SER A 52 -9.61 6.44 -3.26
N ARG A 53 -9.75 5.64 -4.34
CA ARG A 53 -10.36 4.31 -4.29
C ARG A 53 -9.31 3.22 -4.23
N PHE A 54 -9.38 2.39 -3.20
CA PHE A 54 -8.49 1.27 -2.98
C PHE A 54 -9.24 -0.04 -3.22
N TYR A 55 -8.92 -0.69 -4.32
CA TYR A 55 -9.52 -1.96 -4.71
C TYR A 55 -8.66 -3.09 -4.17
N THR A 56 -9.28 -4.04 -3.50
CA THR A 56 -8.59 -5.20 -2.95
C THR A 56 -9.46 -6.45 -3.11
N GLN A 57 -8.82 -7.57 -3.41
CA GLN A 57 -9.48 -8.86 -3.29
C GLN A 57 -9.60 -9.23 -1.81
N LYS A 58 -10.71 -9.87 -1.41
CA LYS A 58 -10.83 -10.41 -0.05
C LYS A 58 -9.66 -11.36 0.22
N PRO A 59 -8.82 -11.12 1.24
CA PRO A 59 -7.70 -12.00 1.52
C PRO A 59 -8.21 -13.40 1.86
N ASP A 60 -7.62 -14.41 1.21
CA ASP A 60 -7.92 -15.81 1.51
C ASP A 60 -7.30 -16.17 2.86
N LYS A 61 -8.15 -16.17 3.90
CA LYS A 61 -7.74 -16.52 5.27
C LYS A 61 -7.33 -17.99 5.41
N ALA A 62 -7.75 -18.86 4.47
CA ALA A 62 -7.39 -20.28 4.48
C ALA A 62 -6.13 -20.59 3.65
N GLY A 63 -5.65 -19.65 2.83
CA GLY A 63 -4.57 -19.85 1.85
C GLY A 63 -3.16 -20.04 2.43
N GLY A 64 -3.02 -20.14 3.76
CA GLY A 64 -1.76 -20.42 4.44
C GLY A 64 -0.69 -19.32 4.26
N PRO A 65 0.59 -19.64 4.56
CA PRO A 65 1.68 -18.66 4.54
C PRO A 65 1.93 -18.03 3.16
N LYS A 66 1.78 -18.80 2.08
CA LYS A 66 2.01 -18.32 0.71
C LYS A 66 1.02 -17.21 0.33
N ALA A 67 -0.28 -17.47 0.47
CA ALA A 67 -1.31 -16.50 0.12
C ALA A 67 -1.18 -15.22 0.96
N ARG A 68 -0.80 -15.36 2.23
CA ARG A 68 -0.54 -14.22 3.11
C ARG A 68 0.65 -13.38 2.65
N LEU A 69 1.74 -14.02 2.22
CA LEU A 69 2.91 -13.32 1.68
C LEU A 69 2.61 -12.61 0.35
N GLU A 70 1.86 -13.25 -0.54
CA GLU A 70 1.39 -12.65 -1.80
C GLU A 70 0.53 -11.41 -1.53
N TYR A 71 -0.46 -11.53 -0.65
CA TYR A 71 -1.30 -10.41 -0.24
C TYR A 71 -0.48 -9.28 0.39
N ALA A 72 0.41 -9.61 1.33
CA ALA A 72 1.27 -8.62 1.99
C ALA A 72 2.13 -7.86 0.98
N THR A 73 2.69 -8.56 -0.01
CA THR A 73 3.52 -7.98 -1.07
C THR A 73 2.71 -7.06 -1.98
N CYS A 74 1.55 -7.49 -2.47
CA CYS A 74 0.70 -6.65 -3.30
C CYS A 74 0.17 -5.42 -2.54
N LEU A 75 -0.16 -5.57 -1.26
CA LEU A 75 -0.68 -4.48 -0.43
C LEU A 75 0.41 -3.43 -0.19
N SER A 76 1.61 -3.90 0.18
CA SER A 76 2.73 -3.02 0.48
C SER A 76 3.19 -2.23 -0.75
N GLU A 77 3.24 -2.86 -1.92
CA GLU A 77 3.58 -2.18 -3.17
C GLU A 77 2.55 -1.10 -3.53
N ALA A 78 1.25 -1.43 -3.42
CA ALA A 78 0.18 -0.49 -3.74
C ALA A 78 0.20 0.74 -2.81
N ILE A 79 0.32 0.52 -1.49
CA ILE A 79 0.36 1.61 -0.50
C ILE A 79 1.65 2.43 -0.65
N ALA A 80 2.82 1.79 -0.67
CA ALA A 80 4.09 2.51 -0.73
C ALA A 80 4.22 3.34 -2.01
N GLY A 81 3.83 2.77 -3.15
CA GLY A 81 3.84 3.47 -4.45
C GLY A 81 2.84 4.63 -4.51
N GLY A 82 1.70 4.53 -3.82
CA GLY A 82 0.73 5.63 -3.77
C GLY A 82 1.12 6.75 -2.80
N VAL A 83 1.64 6.41 -1.62
CA VAL A 83 2.06 7.38 -0.59
C VAL A 83 3.32 8.13 -1.01
N LEU A 84 4.32 7.42 -1.55
CA LEU A 84 5.64 7.94 -1.90
C LEU A 84 5.85 8.06 -3.41
N TRP A 85 4.78 8.31 -4.15
CA TRP A 85 4.80 8.44 -5.62
C TRP A 85 5.80 9.49 -6.14
N ASP A 86 6.13 10.51 -5.33
CA ASP A 86 7.08 11.58 -5.63
C ASP A 86 8.50 11.31 -5.07
N LYS A 87 8.70 10.15 -4.43
CA LYS A 87 9.94 9.77 -3.73
C LYS A 87 10.27 8.29 -3.97
N GLU A 88 10.51 7.94 -5.23
CA GLU A 88 10.74 6.57 -5.67
C GLU A 88 11.82 5.82 -4.87
N VAL A 89 12.90 6.51 -4.49
CA VAL A 89 14.01 5.95 -3.70
C VAL A 89 13.55 5.34 -2.37
N ASN A 90 12.47 5.86 -1.79
CA ASN A 90 11.96 5.42 -0.49
C ASN A 90 10.81 4.40 -0.59
N ILE A 91 10.29 4.13 -1.79
CA ILE A 91 9.16 3.20 -1.98
C ILE A 91 9.51 1.81 -1.47
N ASN A 92 10.69 1.29 -1.82
CA ASN A 92 11.11 -0.06 -1.42
C ASN A 92 11.24 -0.19 0.10
N ALA A 93 11.78 0.83 0.77
CA ALA A 93 11.92 0.82 2.22
C ALA A 93 10.55 0.79 2.92
N LEU A 94 9.60 1.63 2.48
CA LEU A 94 8.24 1.62 3.03
C LEU A 94 7.49 0.34 2.70
N CYS A 95 7.68 -0.21 1.49
CA CYS A 95 7.10 -1.48 1.05
C CYS A 95 7.50 -2.62 2.00
N GLU A 96 8.79 -2.76 2.32
CA GLU A 96 9.25 -3.80 3.24
C GLU A 96 8.66 -3.62 4.66
N LEU A 97 8.60 -2.39 5.18
CA LEU A 97 8.01 -2.12 6.50
C LEU A 97 6.53 -2.54 6.57
N ILE A 98 5.74 -2.14 5.57
CA ILE A 98 4.31 -2.50 5.50
C ILE A 98 4.15 -4.02 5.35
N LYS A 99 4.97 -4.66 4.51
CA LYS A 99 4.95 -6.11 4.32
C LYS A 99 5.20 -6.85 5.63
N PHE A 100 6.22 -6.48 6.39
CA PHE A 100 6.47 -7.07 7.71
C PHE A 100 5.31 -6.82 8.68
N ALA A 101 4.77 -5.60 8.72
CA ALA A 101 3.61 -5.27 9.56
C ALA A 101 2.40 -6.16 9.25
N VAL A 102 2.09 -6.40 7.97
CA VAL A 102 1.02 -7.33 7.55
C VAL A 102 1.30 -8.77 7.98
N LEU A 103 2.54 -9.24 7.82
CA LEU A 103 2.97 -10.59 8.20
C LEU A 103 2.93 -10.83 9.72
N VAL A 104 2.98 -9.77 10.54
CA VAL A 104 2.76 -9.85 11.99
C VAL A 104 1.35 -9.39 12.42
N ASN A 105 0.40 -9.29 11.47
CA ASN A 105 -0.99 -8.86 11.71
C ASN A 105 -1.09 -7.50 12.41
N PHE A 106 -0.17 -6.57 12.13
CA PHE A 106 -0.08 -5.27 12.79
C PHE A 106 -0.07 -5.38 14.33
N ASN A 107 0.45 -6.48 14.87
CA ASN A 107 0.66 -6.61 16.30
C ASN A 107 1.55 -5.46 16.80
N GLU A 108 1.06 -4.72 17.79
CA GLU A 108 1.66 -3.48 18.24
C GLU A 108 3.10 -3.67 18.72
N GLU A 109 3.35 -4.66 19.58
CA GLU A 109 4.70 -4.96 20.09
C GLU A 109 5.68 -5.32 18.96
N ALA A 110 5.24 -6.14 18.01
CA ALA A 110 6.06 -6.53 16.85
C ALA A 110 6.34 -5.35 15.91
N VAL A 111 5.36 -4.47 15.70
CA VAL A 111 5.52 -3.26 14.90
C VAL A 111 6.45 -2.27 15.60
N GLN A 112 6.29 -2.06 16.91
CA GLN A 112 7.19 -1.22 17.70
C GLN A 112 8.63 -1.75 17.66
N PHE A 113 8.83 -3.07 17.78
CA PHE A 113 10.15 -3.69 17.62
C PHE A 113 10.72 -3.45 16.21
N LEU A 114 9.91 -3.65 15.16
CA LEU A 114 10.31 -3.41 13.78
C LEU A 114 10.76 -1.95 13.58
N MET A 115 10.00 -0.98 14.09
CA MET A 115 10.34 0.44 14.02
C MET A 115 11.66 0.75 14.73
N LYS A 116 11.83 0.26 15.97
CA LYS A 116 13.07 0.40 16.73
C LYS A 116 14.28 -0.21 16.00
N SER A 117 14.13 -1.40 15.42
CA SER A 117 15.20 -2.08 14.67
C SER A 117 15.65 -1.32 13.42
N LYS A 118 14.81 -0.43 12.91
CA LYS A 118 15.07 0.42 11.74
C LYS A 118 15.40 1.86 12.12
N ASN A 119 15.59 2.14 13.41
CA ASN A 119 15.82 3.50 13.95
C ASN A 119 14.74 4.50 13.52
N LEU A 120 13.48 4.04 13.47
CA LEU A 120 12.34 4.87 13.18
C LEU A 120 11.73 5.38 14.48
N GLN A 121 11.44 6.67 14.53
CA GLN A 121 10.70 7.30 15.63
C GLN A 121 9.47 8.00 15.07
N ILE A 122 8.41 8.00 15.86
CA ILE A 122 7.25 8.86 15.63
C ILE A 122 7.54 10.16 16.39
N PHE A 123 7.31 11.30 15.75
CA PHE A 123 7.42 12.59 16.40
C PHE A 123 6.08 12.90 17.09
N GLU A 124 6.10 13.60 18.21
CA GLU A 124 4.90 13.97 18.98
C GLU A 124 3.82 14.61 18.10
N GLU A 125 4.21 15.47 17.15
CA GLU A 125 3.24 16.13 16.26
C GLU A 125 2.63 15.19 15.21
N ASP A 126 3.28 14.06 14.90
CA ASP A 126 2.67 13.00 14.08
C ASP A 126 1.68 12.17 14.91
N GLU A 127 1.97 11.94 16.20
CA GLU A 127 1.05 11.24 17.11
C GLU A 127 -0.22 12.05 17.33
N GLU A 128 -0.09 13.35 17.60
CA GLU A 128 -1.24 14.26 17.73
C GLU A 128 -2.09 14.30 16.46
N PHE A 129 -1.45 14.40 15.28
CA PHE A 129 -2.12 14.39 14.00
C PHE A 129 -2.92 13.11 13.76
N LEU A 130 -2.32 11.94 14.04
CA LEU A 130 -2.99 10.65 13.88
C LEU A 130 -4.12 10.47 14.90
N SER A 131 -3.90 10.87 16.15
CA SER A 131 -4.91 10.78 17.22
C SER A 131 -6.15 11.63 16.90
N ALA A 132 -5.97 12.81 16.29
CA ALA A 132 -7.07 13.65 15.85
C ALA A 132 -7.90 13.03 14.70
N ALA A 133 -7.31 12.13 13.90
CA ALA A 133 -8.00 11.46 12.80
C ALA A 133 -8.77 10.20 13.24
N PHE A 134 -8.44 9.63 14.41
CA PHE A 134 -9.04 8.42 14.96
C PHE A 134 -9.43 8.62 16.44
N PRO A 135 -10.50 9.39 16.73
CA PRO A 135 -10.96 9.67 18.09
C PRO A 135 -11.57 8.44 18.80
#